data_AF-A0A530ZM50-F1
#
_entry.id   AF-A0A530ZM50-F1
#
_cell.length_a   1.000
_cell.length_b   1.000
_cell.length_c   1.000
_cell.angle_alpha   90.00
_cell.angle_beta   90.00
_cell.angle_gamma   90.00
#
_symmetry.space_group_name_H-M   'P 1'
#
loop_
_entity.id
_entity.type
_entity.pdbx_description
1 polymer ?
#
loop_
_entity_poly.entity_id
_entity_poly.type
_entity_poly.pdbx_seq_one_letter_code
_entity_poly.pdbx_strand_id
1 'polypeptide(L)' 'IVWAGAKGGCAHLREPLPVSLWEEGCAWRAGALEALGREGRNYRIAYMSAHTAGQRAAIMSDLAVAPLPKSFLGNDMV' A
#
# COMPACT_ATOMS: atom_id res chain seq x y z
N ILE A 1 -4.72 3.20 -10.07
CA ILE A 1 -4.60 3.10 -8.58
C ILE A 1 -3.71 4.22 -8.09
N VAL A 2 -3.81 4.58 -6.81
CA VAL A 2 -2.90 5.52 -6.13
C VAL A 2 -2.19 4.80 -4.99
N TRP A 3 -1.02 5.26 -4.60
CA TRP A 3 -0.37 4.85 -3.36
C TRP A 3 -0.91 5.68 -2.20
N ALA A 4 -1.33 5.03 -1.13
CA ALA A 4 -1.84 5.66 0.08
C ALA A 4 -0.91 5.38 1.26
N GLY A 5 -0.63 6.40 2.06
CA GLY A 5 0.09 6.33 3.33
C GLY A 5 -0.68 6.99 4.46
N ALA A 6 -0.26 6.74 5.71
CA ALA A 6 -0.78 7.49 6.85
C ALA A 6 -0.43 8.97 6.71
N LYS A 7 -1.39 9.84 7.00
CA LYS A 7 -1.12 11.27 7.10
C LYS A 7 -0.12 11.54 8.22
N GLY A 8 1.02 12.14 7.88
CA GLY A 8 2.13 12.36 8.82
C GLY A 8 2.96 11.11 9.14
N GLY A 9 2.68 9.97 8.48
CA GLY A 9 3.43 8.73 8.62
C GLY A 9 4.73 8.71 7.83
N CYS A 10 5.64 7.80 8.20
CA CYS A 10 6.95 7.63 7.58
C CYS A 10 7.14 6.27 6.89
N ALA A 11 6.12 5.40 6.84
CA ALA A 11 6.23 4.10 6.18
C ALA A 11 6.73 4.19 4.72
N HIS A 12 6.32 5.24 4.00
CA HIS A 12 6.72 5.49 2.61
C HIS A 12 8.22 5.81 2.42
N LEU A 13 8.95 6.12 3.51
CA LEU A 13 10.39 6.42 3.50
C LEU A 13 11.24 5.21 3.88
N ARG A 14 10.63 4.12 4.33
CA ARG A 14 11.35 2.92 4.76
C ARG A 14 11.90 2.15 3.56
N GLU A 15 13.02 1.49 3.78
CA GLU A 15 13.73 0.65 2.81
C GLU A 15 14.03 -0.71 3.46
N PRO A 16 13.53 -1.83 2.92
CA PRO A 16 12.62 -1.94 1.77
C PRO A 16 11.22 -1.37 2.08
N LEU A 17 10.55 -0.81 1.06
CA LEU A 17 9.21 -0.22 1.19
C LEU A 17 8.22 -1.25 1.74
N PRO A 18 7.63 -1.04 2.94
CA PRO A 18 6.59 -1.93 3.43
C PRO A 18 5.29 -1.66 2.66
N VAL A 19 4.83 -2.67 1.93
CA VAL A 19 3.57 -2.60 1.19
C VAL A 19 2.52 -3.51 1.80
N SER A 20 1.29 -3.02 1.86
CA SER A 20 0.10 -3.78 2.16
C SER A 20 -0.62 -4.03 0.83
N LEU A 21 -0.82 -5.30 0.47
CA LEU A 21 -1.36 -5.68 -0.83
C LEU A 21 -2.61 -6.55 -0.71
N TRP A 22 -3.48 -6.48 -1.71
CA TRP A 22 -4.54 -7.47 -1.87
C TRP A 22 -3.95 -8.85 -2.14
N GLU A 23 -4.74 -9.91 -1.93
CA GLU A 23 -4.39 -11.27 -2.34
C GLU A 23 -4.17 -11.40 -3.86
N GLU A 24 -3.65 -12.55 -4.26
CA GLU A 24 -3.36 -12.88 -5.66
C GLU A 24 -4.62 -12.81 -6.55
N GLY A 25 -4.42 -12.55 -7.85
CA GLY A 25 -5.52 -12.37 -8.81
C GLY A 25 -6.15 -10.96 -8.82
N CYS A 26 -5.76 -10.07 -7.91
CA CYS A 26 -6.24 -8.69 -7.91
C CYS A 26 -5.46 -7.80 -8.89
N ALA A 27 -6.16 -7.15 -9.83
CA ALA A 27 -5.56 -6.24 -10.81
C ALA A 27 -4.79 -5.07 -10.16
N TRP A 28 -5.21 -4.61 -8.98
CA TRP A 28 -4.50 -3.54 -8.26
C TRP A 28 -3.17 -4.00 -7.70
N ARG A 29 -3.10 -5.25 -7.22
CA ARG A 29 -1.83 -5.87 -6.80
C ARG A 29 -0.89 -5.96 -7.99
N ALA A 30 -1.36 -6.52 -9.11
CA ALA A 30 -0.54 -6.66 -10.31
C ALA A 30 0.04 -5.31 -10.76
N GLY A 31 -0.82 -4.29 -10.95
CA GLY A 31 -0.38 -2.97 -11.37
C GLY A 31 0.55 -2.27 -10.38
N ALA A 32 0.39 -2.51 -9.07
CA ALA A 32 1.28 -1.97 -8.05
C ALA A 32 2.67 -2.62 -8.08
N LEU A 33 2.71 -3.95 -8.22
CA LEU A 33 3.96 -4.71 -8.30
C LEU A 33 4.72 -4.38 -9.59
N GLU A 34 4.02 -4.24 -10.73
CA GLU A 34 4.62 -3.78 -11.98
C GLU A 34 5.20 -2.37 -11.85
N ALA A 35 4.49 -1.44 -11.21
CA ALA A 35 4.98 -0.09 -10.99
C ALA A 35 6.25 -0.07 -10.12
N LEU A 36 6.27 -0.83 -9.02
CA LEU A 36 7.46 -0.97 -8.17
C LEU A 36 8.63 -1.60 -8.92
N GLY A 37 8.36 -2.64 -9.72
CA GLY A 37 9.37 -3.29 -10.56
C GLY A 37 9.97 -2.33 -11.60
N ARG A 38 9.14 -1.53 -12.26
CA ARG A 38 9.58 -0.53 -13.24
C ARG A 38 10.45 0.56 -12.61
N GLU A 39 10.13 0.98 -11.39
CA GLU A 39 10.93 1.96 -10.65
C GLU A 39 12.20 1.36 -10.02
N GLY A 40 12.37 0.03 -10.08
CA GLY A 40 13.48 -0.67 -9.40
C GLY A 40 13.41 -0.51 -7.87
N ARG A 41 12.21 -0.24 -7.33
CA ARG A 41 12.04 0.06 -5.92
C ARG A 41 11.91 -1.22 -5.12
N ASN A 42 12.84 -1.44 -4.21
CA ASN A 42 12.78 -2.54 -3.26
C ASN A 42 11.55 -2.41 -2.35
N TYR A 43 10.88 -3.53 -2.13
CA TYR A 43 9.71 -3.60 -1.28
C TYR A 43 9.65 -4.93 -0.55
N ARG A 44 8.88 -4.96 0.52
CA ARG A 44 8.48 -6.18 1.21
C ARG A 44 6.97 -6.17 1.43
N ILE A 45 6.34 -7.33 1.28
CA ILE A 45 4.92 -7.48 1.62
C ILE A 45 4.83 -7.53 3.15
N ALA A 46 4.44 -6.40 3.76
CA ALA A 46 4.28 -6.27 5.20
C ALA A 46 2.93 -6.82 5.66
N TYR A 47 1.91 -6.72 4.80
CA TYR A 47 0.57 -7.21 5.08
C TYR A 47 -0.09 -7.67 3.78
N MET A 48 -0.90 -8.73 3.86
CA MET A 48 -1.66 -9.26 2.74
C MET A 48 -3.07 -9.63 3.21
N SER A 49 -4.09 -9.07 2.57
CA SER A 49 -5.49 -9.31 2.94
C SER A 49 -6.43 -8.98 1.79
N ALA A 50 -7.46 -9.81 1.61
CA ALA A 50 -8.58 -9.57 0.70
C ALA A 50 -9.67 -8.64 1.27
N HIS A 51 -9.39 -7.95 2.38
CA HIS A 51 -10.35 -7.03 2.99
C HIS A 51 -9.78 -5.61 3.08
N THR A 52 -10.56 -4.65 2.57
CA THR A 52 -10.24 -3.22 2.63
C THR A 52 -9.95 -2.74 4.06
N ALA A 53 -10.65 -3.28 5.05
CA ALA A 53 -10.43 -2.91 6.45
C ALA A 53 -9.01 -3.23 6.94
N GLY A 54 -8.47 -4.40 6.56
CA GLY A 54 -7.10 -4.78 6.91
C GLY A 54 -6.06 -3.88 6.23
N GLN A 55 -6.27 -3.56 4.95
CA GLN A 55 -5.42 -2.62 4.20
C GLN A 55 -5.41 -1.23 4.85
N ARG A 56 -6.59 -0.71 5.20
CA ARG A 56 -6.69 0.60 5.86
C ARG A 56 -6.06 0.59 7.24
N ALA A 57 -6.24 -0.46 8.03
CA ALA A 57 -5.63 -0.57 9.36
C ALA A 57 -4.09 -0.53 9.29
N ALA A 58 -3.49 -1.21 8.30
CA ALA A 58 -2.04 -1.17 8.08
C ALA A 58 -1.54 0.23 7.71
N ILE A 59 -2.29 0.96 6.89
CA ILE A 59 -1.97 2.35 6.52
C ILE A 59 -2.10 3.28 7.73
N MET A 60 -3.25 3.28 8.40
CA MET A 60 -3.54 4.20 9.51
C MET A 60 -2.59 3.99 10.71
N SER A 61 -2.03 2.80 10.86
CA SER A 61 -1.01 2.49 11.89
C SER A 61 0.43 2.79 11.44
N ASP A 62 0.62 3.40 10.27
CA ASP A 62 1.93 3.66 9.64
C ASP A 62 2.84 2.41 9.56
N LEU A 63 2.22 1.24 9.38
CA LEU A 63 2.93 -0.02 9.22
C LEU A 63 3.35 -0.26 7.76
N ALA A 64 2.54 0.21 6.81
CA ALA A 64 2.76 0.04 5.39
C ALA A 64 2.06 1.13 4.57
N VAL A 65 2.49 1.30 3.31
CA VAL A 65 1.68 1.97 2.27
C VAL A 65 0.87 0.93 1.51
N ALA A 66 -0.25 1.33 0.89
CA ALA A 66 -1.04 0.40 0.07
C ALA A 66 -1.47 1.02 -1.26
N PRO A 67 -1.53 0.23 -2.34
CA PRO A 67 -2.17 0.64 -3.58
C PRO A 67 -3.69 0.51 -3.45
N LEU A 68 -4.42 1.61 -3.61
CA LEU A 68 -5.88 1.66 -3.46
C LEU A 68 -6.52 2.49 -4.59
N PRO A 69 -7.84 2.33 -4.83
CA PRO A 69 -8.61 3.32 -5.59
C PRO A 69 -8.61 4.68 -4.88
N LYS A 70 -8.54 5.78 -5.63
CA LYS A 70 -8.56 7.14 -5.05
C LYS A 70 -9.80 7.40 -4.21
N SER A 71 -10.93 6.80 -4.56
CA SER A 71 -12.19 6.91 -3.80
C SER A 71 -12.15 6.30 -2.40
N PHE A 72 -11.11 5.52 -2.06
CA PHE A 72 -10.94 4.89 -0.76
C PHE A 72 -10.08 5.73 0.19
N LEU A 73 -9.54 6.86 -0.27
CA LEU A 73 -8.83 7.80 0.59
C LEU A 73 -9.81 8.48 1.57
N GLY A 74 -9.49 8.41 2.85
CA GLY A 74 -10.16 9.16 3.92
C GLY A 74 -9.24 10.24 4.47
N ASN A 75 -9.73 11.04 5.41
CA ASN A 75 -8.99 12.21 5.93
C ASN A 75 -7.66 11.86 6.63
N ASP A 76 -7.51 10.61 7.08
CA ASP A 76 -6.33 10.11 7.80
C ASP A 76 -5.25 9.54 6.86
N MET A 77 -5.51 9.54 5.55
CA MET A 77 -4.62 8.99 4.53
C MET A 77 -4.26 10.06 3.49
N VAL A 78 -3.07 9.93 2.92
CA VAL A 78 -2.54 10.80 1.86
C VAL A 78 -1.96 10.01 0.71
#